data_AF-A0A953W582-F1
#
_entry.id   AF-A0A953W582-F1
#
_cell.length_a   1.000
_cell.length_b   1.000
_cell.length_c   1.000
_cell.angle_alpha   90.00
_cell.angle_beta   90.00
_cell.angle_gamma   90.00
#
_symmetry.space_group_name_H-M   'P 1'
#
loop_
_entity.id
_entity.type
_entity.pdbx_description
1 polymer ?
#
loop_
_entity_poly.entity_id
_entity_poly.type
_entity_poly.pdbx_seq_one_letter_code
_entity_poly.pdbx_strand_id
1 'polypeptide(L)'
;DISHSSVERGIGPDATIHLDFALHRMAMVIEKLVVYPENMARNLALLGGLHNSQRVMLALTQAGVTREDAYRLVQRSAMQVWQSPPPRAETALIDKLKADPDIVSKLDTKTLESCFDDAHHFARVDVIFKRVFG
;
A
#
# COMPACT_ATOMS: atom_id res chain seq x y z
N ASP A 1 -0.55 -48.58 19.24
CA ASP A 1 -1.02 -49.64 18.31
C ASP A 1 -0.36 -49.42 16.94
N ILE A 2 -0.64 -50.23 15.92
CA ILE A 2 0.04 -50.13 14.60
C ILE A 2 -0.80 -49.40 13.53
N SER A 3 -1.97 -48.86 13.86
CA SER A 3 -2.90 -48.25 12.89
C SER A 3 -2.33 -47.02 12.16
N HIS A 4 -1.46 -46.24 12.81
CA HIS A 4 -0.80 -45.09 12.18
C HIS A 4 0.17 -45.52 11.07
N SER A 5 0.71 -46.74 11.15
CA SER A 5 1.78 -47.20 10.29
C SER A 5 1.37 -47.31 8.81
N SER A 6 0.12 -47.66 8.50
CA SER A 6 -0.36 -47.69 7.11
C SER A 6 -0.56 -46.29 6.53
N VAL A 7 -1.04 -45.34 7.35
CA VAL A 7 -1.23 -43.94 6.96
C VAL A 7 0.13 -43.26 6.75
N GLU A 8 1.05 -43.39 7.70
CA GLU A 8 2.39 -42.77 7.65
C GLU A 8 3.22 -43.20 6.45
N ARG A 9 3.10 -44.47 6.03
CA ARG A 9 3.78 -44.97 4.82
C ARG A 9 3.29 -44.31 3.53
N GLY A 10 2.06 -43.81 3.51
CA GLY A 10 1.54 -42.99 2.41
C GLY A 10 1.90 -41.52 2.61
N ILE A 11 1.40 -40.91 3.70
CA ILE A 11 1.47 -39.46 3.88
C ILE A 11 2.91 -38.94 4.06
N GLY A 12 3.81 -39.73 4.67
CA GLY A 12 5.17 -39.28 4.94
C GLY A 12 5.95 -39.02 3.66
N PRO A 13 6.11 -40.03 2.78
CA PRO A 13 6.74 -39.86 1.48
C PRO A 13 6.03 -38.84 0.60
N ASP A 14 4.69 -38.92 0.50
CA ASP A 14 3.93 -38.04 -0.39
C ASP A 14 4.06 -36.57 0.02
N ALA A 15 3.91 -36.26 1.31
CA ALA A 15 4.02 -34.89 1.80
C ALA A 15 5.44 -34.33 1.60
N THR A 16 6.47 -35.14 1.85
CA THR A 16 7.86 -34.69 1.74
C THR A 16 8.29 -34.50 0.29
N ILE A 17 7.94 -35.42 -0.62
CA ILE A 17 8.24 -35.31 -2.05
C ILE A 17 7.48 -34.13 -2.68
N HIS A 18 6.20 -33.96 -2.34
CA HIS A 18 5.42 -32.85 -2.87
C HIS A 18 5.93 -31.49 -2.37
N LEU A 19 6.31 -31.40 -1.10
CA LEU A 19 6.88 -30.18 -0.54
C LEU A 19 8.23 -29.86 -1.21
N ASP A 20 9.10 -30.85 -1.37
CA ASP A 20 10.39 -30.68 -2.05
C ASP A 20 10.20 -30.14 -3.47
N PHE A 21 9.30 -30.76 -4.24
CA PHE A 21 8.98 -30.30 -5.58
C PHE A 21 8.39 -28.88 -5.58
N ALA A 22 7.44 -28.58 -4.70
CA ALA A 22 6.81 -27.27 -4.61
C ALA A 22 7.82 -26.16 -4.26
N LEU A 23 8.75 -26.43 -3.35
CA LEU A 23 9.81 -25.49 -2.97
C LEU A 23 10.76 -25.22 -4.15
N HIS A 24 11.23 -26.26 -4.84
CA HIS A 24 12.09 -26.10 -6.01
C HIS A 24 11.39 -25.34 -7.14
N ARG A 25 10.11 -25.64 -7.40
CA ARG A 25 9.32 -24.92 -8.40
C ARG A 25 9.13 -23.46 -8.03
N MET A 26 8.80 -23.16 -6.77
CA MET A 26 8.61 -21.79 -6.31
C MET A 26 9.92 -20.99 -6.36
N ALA A 27 11.04 -21.59 -5.96
CA ALA A 27 12.35 -20.94 -6.04
C ALA A 27 12.66 -20.49 -7.48
N MET A 28 12.42 -21.35 -8.47
CA MET A 28 12.59 -21.00 -9.89
C MET A 28 11.63 -19.90 -10.36
N VAL A 29 10.39 -19.87 -9.85
CA VAL A 29 9.43 -18.80 -10.19
C VAL A 29 9.94 -17.47 -9.65
N ILE A 30 10.40 -17.42 -8.40
CA ILE A 30 10.92 -16.20 -7.79
C ILE A 30 12.21 -15.74 -8.48
N GLU A 31 13.13 -16.66 -8.77
CA GLU A 31 14.41 -16.37 -9.45
C GLU A 31 14.20 -15.76 -10.85
N LYS A 32 13.19 -16.23 -11.58
CA LYS A 32 12.90 -15.82 -12.96
C LYS A 32 11.76 -14.79 -13.05
N LEU A 33 11.27 -14.28 -11.93
CA LEU A 33 10.13 -13.38 -11.90
C LEU A 33 10.49 -12.06 -12.59
N VAL A 34 9.80 -11.75 -13.69
CA VAL A 34 9.95 -10.46 -14.37
C VAL A 34 9.07 -9.43 -13.66
N VAL A 35 9.71 -8.42 -13.06
CA VAL A 35 9.04 -7.30 -12.40
C VAL A 35 8.99 -6.11 -13.35
N TYR A 36 7.84 -5.43 -13.40
CA TYR A 36 7.63 -4.22 -14.22
C TYR A 36 7.40 -3.00 -13.31
N PRO A 37 8.46 -2.30 -12.87
CA PRO A 37 8.34 -1.15 -11.97
C PRO A 37 7.44 -0.05 -12.50
N GLU A 38 7.47 0.20 -13.82
CA GLU A 38 6.61 1.20 -14.46
C GLU A 38 5.12 0.85 -14.33
N ASN A 39 4.76 -0.43 -14.44
CA ASN A 39 3.39 -0.88 -14.24
C ASN A 39 2.97 -0.73 -12.76
N MET A 40 3.89 -0.96 -11.81
CA MET A 40 3.62 -0.74 -10.39
C MET A 40 3.34 0.74 -10.10
N ALA A 41 4.20 1.64 -10.60
CA ALA A 41 4.02 3.09 -10.45
C ALA A 41 2.74 3.58 -11.14
N ARG A 42 2.47 3.11 -12.37
CA ARG A 42 1.23 3.42 -13.09
C ARG A 42 0.01 2.99 -12.29
N ASN A 43 -0.02 1.74 -11.81
CA ASN A 43 -1.15 1.22 -11.03
C ASN A 43 -1.39 2.01 -9.75
N LEU A 44 -0.33 2.47 -9.07
CA LEU A 44 -0.45 3.35 -7.92
C LEU A 44 -1.01 4.72 -8.30
N ALA A 45 -0.54 5.29 -9.41
CA ALA A 45 -1.02 6.56 -9.95
C ALA A 45 -2.49 6.51 -10.37
N LEU A 46 -3.02 5.32 -10.73
CA LEU A 46 -4.43 5.17 -11.07
C LEU A 46 -5.38 5.55 -9.91
N LEU A 47 -4.88 5.50 -8.68
CA LEU A 47 -5.63 5.91 -7.50
C LEU A 47 -5.61 7.43 -7.25
N GLY A 48 -4.96 8.23 -8.11
CA GLY A 48 -4.94 9.69 -8.00
C GLY A 48 -4.38 10.21 -6.67
N GLY A 49 -3.47 9.46 -6.03
CA GLY A 49 -2.88 9.83 -4.74
C GLY A 49 -3.74 9.52 -3.51
N LEU A 50 -4.83 8.75 -3.65
CA LEU A 50 -5.72 8.41 -2.52
C LEU A 50 -5.03 7.70 -1.35
N HIS A 51 -3.95 6.95 -1.61
CA HIS A 51 -3.15 6.30 -0.57
C HIS A 51 -2.50 7.31 0.41
N ASN A 52 -2.35 8.58 0.01
CA ASN A 52 -1.83 9.65 0.87
C ASN A 52 -2.90 10.32 1.74
N SER A 53 -4.18 9.94 1.62
CA SER A 53 -5.29 10.50 2.41
C SER A 53 -5.05 10.44 3.92
N GLN A 54 -4.44 9.36 4.42
CA GLN A 54 -4.10 9.23 5.85
C GLN A 54 -3.07 10.28 6.29
N ARG A 55 -2.07 10.60 5.47
CA ARG A 55 -1.05 11.61 5.80
C ARG A 55 -1.66 12.99 5.91
N VAL A 56 -2.58 13.33 4.99
CA VAL A 56 -3.33 14.59 5.05
C VAL A 56 -4.18 14.65 6.32
N MET A 57 -4.89 13.57 6.67
CA MET A 57 -5.67 13.51 7.91
C MET A 57 -4.79 13.73 9.15
N LEU A 58 -3.60 13.10 9.20
CA LEU A 58 -2.66 13.30 10.29
C LEU A 58 -2.14 14.73 10.35
N ALA A 59 -1.79 15.34 9.21
CA ALA A 59 -1.37 16.74 9.15
C ALA A 59 -2.46 17.69 9.68
N LEU A 60 -3.73 17.48 9.30
CA LEU A 60 -4.86 18.24 9.83
C LEU A 60 -4.99 18.09 11.35
N THR A 61 -4.84 16.86 11.87
CA THR A 61 -4.90 16.65 13.33
C THR A 61 -3.73 17.32 14.07
N GLN A 62 -2.54 17.34 13.47
CA GLN A 62 -1.38 18.04 14.02
C GLN A 62 -1.55 19.57 13.96
N ALA A 63 -2.32 20.09 13.00
CA ALA A 63 -2.74 21.48 12.91
C ALA A 63 -3.92 21.84 13.84
N GLY A 64 -4.36 20.92 14.70
CA GLY A 64 -5.40 21.17 15.71
C GLY A 64 -6.84 20.87 15.27
N VAL A 65 -7.05 20.28 14.09
CA VAL A 65 -8.37 19.81 13.67
C VAL A 65 -8.73 18.52 14.42
N THR A 66 -10.00 18.37 14.84
CA THR A 66 -10.42 17.13 15.49
C THR A 66 -10.27 15.95 14.51
N ARG A 67 -10.04 14.74 15.03
CA ARG A 67 -9.90 13.56 14.17
C ARG A 67 -11.14 13.30 13.31
N GLU A 68 -12.32 13.55 13.86
CA GLU A 68 -13.59 13.39 13.13
C GLU A 68 -13.73 14.41 12.00
N ASP A 69 -13.42 15.68 12.27
CA ASP A 69 -13.48 16.73 11.25
C ASP A 69 -12.41 16.50 10.17
N ALA A 70 -11.19 16.13 10.55
CA ALA A 70 -10.12 15.80 9.62
C ALA A 70 -10.53 14.64 8.68
N TYR A 71 -11.16 13.60 9.23
CA TYR A 71 -11.71 12.50 8.45
C TYR A 71 -12.77 13.00 7.47
N ARG A 72 -13.75 13.79 7.94
CA ARG A 72 -14.85 14.32 7.10
C ARG A 72 -14.33 15.18 5.95
N LEU A 73 -13.38 16.07 6.23
CA LEU A 73 -12.76 16.99 5.26
C LEU A 73 -11.97 16.23 4.19
N VAL A 74 -11.14 15.27 4.59
CA VAL A 74 -10.36 14.47 3.63
C VAL A 74 -11.28 13.55 2.82
N GLN A 75 -12.27 12.93 3.48
CA GLN A 75 -13.17 11.98 2.83
C GLN A 75 -13.97 12.63 1.71
N ARG A 76 -14.50 13.85 1.87
CA ARG A 76 -15.29 14.50 0.80
C ARG A 76 -14.46 14.73 -0.48
N SER A 77 -13.19 15.08 -0.34
CA SER A 77 -12.27 15.29 -1.47
C SER A 77 -11.80 13.96 -2.06
N ALA A 78 -11.53 12.97 -1.22
CA ALA A 78 -11.19 11.61 -1.63
C ALA A 78 -12.32 10.92 -2.40
N MET A 79 -13.58 11.09 -1.97
CA MET A 79 -14.73 10.49 -2.63
C MET A 79 -14.94 11.02 -4.05
N GLN A 80 -14.61 12.28 -4.32
CA GLN A 80 -14.67 12.83 -5.68
C GLN A 80 -13.68 12.13 -6.62
N VAL A 81 -12.44 11.92 -6.17
CA VAL A 81 -11.42 11.16 -6.93
C VAL A 81 -11.85 9.69 -7.08
N TRP A 82 -12.45 9.12 -6.03
CA TRP A 82 -13.02 7.78 -6.04
C TRP A 82 -14.36 7.66 -6.81
N GLN A 83 -14.87 8.70 -7.47
CA GLN A 83 -16.08 8.61 -8.27
C GLN A 83 -15.85 8.78 -9.77
N SER A 84 -14.63 9.13 -10.22
CA SER A 84 -14.27 9.23 -11.65
C SER A 84 -14.57 7.95 -12.47
N PRO A 85 -14.61 7.93 -13.80
CA PRO A 85 -14.73 6.67 -14.54
C PRO A 85 -13.40 5.87 -14.55
N PRO A 86 -13.39 4.52 -14.53
CA PRO A 86 -12.18 3.73 -14.75
C PRO A 86 -11.65 3.85 -16.20
N PRO A 87 -10.33 3.66 -16.43
CA PRO A 87 -9.27 3.52 -15.44
C PRO A 87 -8.89 4.91 -14.89
N ARG A 88 -9.00 5.14 -13.57
CA ARG A 88 -8.78 6.47 -12.96
C ARG A 88 -7.28 6.79 -12.97
N ALA A 89 -6.76 8.01 -13.01
CA ALA A 89 -7.23 9.29 -12.49
C ALA A 89 -7.60 10.32 -13.57
N GLU A 90 -8.69 11.06 -13.32
CA GLU A 90 -9.10 12.24 -14.10
C GLU A 90 -8.77 13.55 -13.36
N THR A 91 -8.64 13.49 -12.03
CA THR A 91 -8.14 14.56 -11.15
C THR A 91 -7.40 13.94 -9.97
N ALA A 92 -6.35 14.58 -9.45
CA ALA A 92 -5.61 14.08 -8.30
C ALA A 92 -6.22 14.56 -6.97
N LEU A 93 -6.06 13.77 -5.91
CA LEU A 93 -6.51 14.14 -4.56
C LEU A 93 -5.89 15.46 -4.12
N ILE A 94 -4.63 15.70 -4.42
CA ILE A 94 -3.96 16.95 -4.08
C ILE A 94 -4.64 18.16 -4.71
N ASP A 95 -5.13 18.06 -5.95
CA ASP A 95 -5.83 19.15 -6.63
C ASP A 95 -7.17 19.44 -5.95
N LYS A 96 -7.91 18.37 -5.58
CA LYS A 96 -9.17 18.50 -4.84
C LYS A 96 -8.98 19.14 -3.48
N LEU A 97 -7.91 18.79 -2.77
CA LEU A 97 -7.59 19.36 -1.46
C LEU A 97 -7.13 20.82 -1.57
N LYS A 98 -6.36 21.18 -2.61
CA LYS A 98 -5.96 22.57 -2.88
C LYS A 98 -7.13 23.46 -3.28
N ALA A 99 -8.17 22.88 -3.89
CA ALA A 99 -9.40 23.59 -4.25
C ALA A 99 -10.38 23.72 -3.07
N ASP A 100 -10.11 23.08 -1.94
CA ASP A 100 -11.01 23.01 -0.79
C ASP A 100 -10.67 24.12 0.24
N PRO A 101 -11.56 25.13 0.44
CA PRO A 101 -11.29 26.24 1.35
C PRO A 101 -11.13 25.85 2.83
N ASP A 102 -11.82 24.80 3.28
CA ASP A 102 -11.72 24.36 4.68
C ASP A 102 -10.40 23.62 4.94
N ILE A 103 -9.79 23.04 3.89
CA ILE A 103 -8.45 22.44 3.97
C ILE A 103 -7.38 23.53 3.92
N VAL A 104 -7.45 24.42 2.93
CA VAL A 104 -6.43 25.47 2.69
C VAL A 104 -6.40 26.50 3.83
N SER A 105 -7.52 26.70 4.54
CA SER A 105 -7.54 27.54 5.76
C SER A 105 -6.86 26.89 6.97
N LYS A 106 -6.54 25.59 6.92
CA LYS A 106 -5.95 24.82 8.03
C LYS A 106 -4.53 24.34 7.75
N LEU A 107 -4.21 24.06 6.49
CA LEU A 107 -2.89 23.62 6.06
C LEU A 107 -2.38 24.53 4.95
N ASP A 108 -1.13 24.97 5.09
CA ASP A 108 -0.45 25.66 4.00
C ASP A 108 -0.17 24.70 2.83
N THR A 109 0.03 25.27 1.64
CA THR A 109 0.23 24.51 0.40
C THR A 109 1.46 23.61 0.49
N LYS A 110 2.54 24.07 1.14
CA LYS A 110 3.79 23.33 1.25
C LYS A 110 3.65 22.08 2.11
N THR A 111 2.96 22.20 3.24
CA THR A 111 2.65 21.09 4.15
C THR A 111 1.75 20.09 3.47
N LEU A 112 0.71 20.57 2.75
CA LEU A 112 -0.16 19.71 1.97
C LEU A 112 0.62 18.94 0.89
N GLU A 113 1.48 19.60 0.11
CA GLU A 113 2.33 18.95 -0.89
C GLU A 113 3.28 17.91 -0.28
N SER A 114 3.86 18.20 0.88
CA SER A 114 4.73 17.25 1.57
C SER A 114 4.02 15.93 1.97
N CYS A 115 2.69 15.95 2.12
CA CYS A 115 1.90 14.76 2.41
C CYS A 115 1.82 13.78 1.21
N PHE A 116 2.21 14.22 0.01
CA PHE A 116 2.21 13.42 -1.22
C PHE A 116 3.60 12.96 -1.65
N ASP A 117 4.62 13.12 -0.80
CA ASP A 117 5.96 12.60 -1.05
C ASP A 117 6.07 11.11 -0.66
N ASP A 118 6.28 10.25 -1.65
CA ASP A 118 6.42 8.80 -1.48
C ASP A 118 7.65 8.40 -0.67
N ALA A 119 8.70 9.23 -0.62
CA ALA A 119 9.90 8.96 0.18
C ALA A 119 9.57 8.76 1.66
N HIS A 120 8.49 9.37 2.16
CA HIS A 120 7.99 9.15 3.50
C HIS A 120 7.63 7.68 3.76
N HIS A 121 7.00 7.01 2.79
CA HIS A 121 6.60 5.60 2.91
C HIS A 121 7.81 4.66 2.84
N PHE A 122 8.89 5.09 2.18
CA PHE A 122 10.13 4.32 2.07
C PHE A 122 11.13 4.56 3.19
N ALA A 123 10.89 5.53 4.09
CA ALA A 123 11.83 5.97 5.12
C ALA A 123 12.34 4.86 6.07
N ARG A 124 11.64 3.71 6.13
CA ARG A 124 12.02 2.57 6.98
C ARG A 124 12.44 1.32 6.19
N VAL A 125 12.53 1.39 4.87
CA VAL A 125 12.94 0.25 4.03
C VAL A 125 14.32 -0.25 4.47
N ASP A 126 15.34 0.61 4.55
CA ASP A 126 16.70 0.22 4.93
C ASP A 126 16.77 -0.35 6.35
N VAL A 127 15.97 0.19 7.28
CA VAL A 127 15.88 -0.33 8.65
C VAL A 127 15.35 -1.75 8.67
N ILE A 128 14.36 -2.06 7.84
CA ILE A 128 13.79 -3.41 7.72
C ILE A 128 14.80 -4.34 7.06
N PHE A 129 15.44 -3.93 5.96
CA PHE A 129 16.46 -4.73 5.28
C PHE A 129 17.63 -5.06 6.21
N LYS A 130 18.12 -4.08 6.98
CA LYS A 130 19.16 -4.30 8.00
C LYS A 130 18.75 -5.33 9.05
N ARG A 131 17.49 -5.32 9.51
CA ARG A 131 17.02 -6.31 10.50
C ARG A 131 16.94 -7.73 9.94
N VAL A 132 16.64 -7.88 8.65
CA VAL A 132 16.47 -9.19 8.00
C VAL A 132 17.81 -9.76 7.54
N PHE A 133 18.71 -8.94 7.02
CA PHE A 133 19.94 -9.39 6.36
C PHE A 133 21.25 -9.05 7.10
N GLY A 134 21.20 -8.19 8.13
CA GLY A 134 22.38 -7.78 8.93
C GLY A 134 22.91 -6.39 8.58
#